data_AF-X1SSU4-F1
#
_entry.id   AF-X1SSU4-F1
#
_cell.length_a   1.000
_cell.length_b   1.000
_cell.length_c   1.000
_cell.angle_alpha   90.00
_cell.angle_beta   90.00
_cell.angle_gamma   90.00
#
_symmetry.space_group_name_H-M   'P 1'
#
loop_
_entity.id
_entity.type
_entity.pdbx_description
1 polymer ?
#
loop_
_entity_poly.entity_id
_entity_poly.type
_entity_poly.pdbx_seq_one_letter_code
_entity_poly.pdbx_strand_id
1 'polypeptide(L)'
;MGFWEDKKILVSGGAGFLGSHVVEELRRRKVKNIVVPRSRNCDLRERKNCARITQNKDIVIHLAGKVGGIGLNQRIPGELFFDNLIMGTQLMEEARLARVQNLLPWEPSVVIPNFPR
;
A
#
# COMPACT_ATOMS: atom_id res chain seq x y z
N MET A 1 4.29 18.95 21.01
CA MET A 1 3.79 17.66 20.49
C MET A 1 4.36 17.45 19.10
N GLY A 2 4.93 16.27 18.85
CA GLY A 2 5.44 15.93 17.52
C GLY A 2 4.27 15.52 16.61
N PHE A 3 4.36 15.78 15.30
CA PHE A 3 3.32 15.41 14.33
C PHE A 3 2.84 13.94 14.43
N TRP A 4 3.75 13.04 14.82
CA TRP A 4 3.53 11.59 14.87
C TRP A 4 2.93 11.08 16.19
N GLU A 5 2.81 11.93 17.20
CA GLU A 5 2.30 11.57 18.51
C GLU A 5 0.83 11.16 18.41
N ASP A 6 0.48 10.02 19.00
CA ASP A 6 -0.87 9.40 19.00
C ASP A 6 -1.50 9.05 17.64
N LYS A 7 -0.76 9.21 16.52
CA LYS A 7 -1.25 8.83 15.19
C LYS A 7 -1.28 7.32 15.00
N LYS A 8 -2.40 6.82 14.47
CA LYS A 8 -2.60 5.44 14.02
C LYS A 8 -2.26 5.33 12.55
N ILE A 9 -1.13 4.70 12.25
CA ILE A 9 -0.56 4.63 10.89
C ILE A 9 -0.73 3.23 10.31
N LEU A 10 -1.29 3.15 9.12
CA LEU A 10 -1.29 1.96 8.29
C LEU A 10 -0.16 2.06 7.26
N VAL A 11 0.69 1.04 7.17
CA VAL A 11 1.72 0.92 6.13
C VAL A 11 1.50 -0.36 5.34
N SER A 12 0.79 -0.29 4.21
CA SER A 12 0.64 -1.45 3.33
C SER A 12 1.95 -1.69 2.58
N GLY A 13 2.34 -2.94 2.36
CA GLY A 13 3.66 -3.24 1.79
C GLY A 13 4.82 -2.92 2.74
N GLY A 14 4.55 -2.63 4.03
CA GLY A 14 5.55 -2.29 5.04
C GLY A 14 6.57 -3.39 5.37
N ALA A 15 6.40 -4.58 4.81
CA ALA A 15 7.38 -5.67 4.90
C ALA A 15 8.15 -5.94 3.60
N GLY A 16 7.91 -5.14 2.56
CA GLY A 16 8.66 -5.18 1.31
C GLY A 16 9.96 -4.40 1.39
N PHE A 17 10.60 -4.25 0.23
CA PHE A 17 11.88 -3.55 0.09
C PHE A 17 11.84 -2.12 0.65
N LEU A 18 11.02 -1.23 0.07
CA LEU A 18 10.91 0.15 0.54
C LEU A 18 10.17 0.26 1.88
N GLY A 19 9.09 -0.53 2.03
CA GLY A 19 8.22 -0.45 3.20
C GLY A 19 8.90 -0.77 4.52
N SER A 20 9.85 -1.71 4.54
CA SER A 20 10.60 -2.07 5.76
C SER A 20 11.41 -0.88 6.30
N HIS A 21 12.10 -0.15 5.43
CA HIS A 21 12.84 1.06 5.77
C HIS A 21 11.91 2.18 6.27
N VAL A 22 10.74 2.35 5.66
CA VAL A 22 9.73 3.32 6.14
C VAL A 22 9.23 2.96 7.54
N VAL A 23 8.95 1.68 7.79
CA VAL A 23 8.52 1.21 9.12
C VAL A 23 9.62 1.40 10.16
N GLU A 24 10.88 1.15 9.80
CA GLU A 24 12.03 1.39 10.67
C GLU A 24 12.18 2.88 11.03
N GLU A 25 12.05 3.77 10.04
CA GLU A 25 12.12 5.21 10.28
C GLU A 25 10.96 5.71 11.17
N LEU A 26 9.75 5.19 10.97
CA LEU A 26 8.61 5.50 11.85
C LEU A 26 8.87 5.04 13.29
N ARG A 27 9.48 3.86 13.48
CA ARG A 27 9.87 3.38 14.81
C ARG A 27 10.96 4.25 15.44
N ARG A 28 11.95 4.69 14.65
CA ARG A 28 12.99 5.62 15.11
C ARG A 28 12.42 6.96 15.58
N ARG A 29 11.32 7.40 14.94
CA ARG A 29 10.52 8.58 15.34
C ARG A 29 9.58 8.33 16.52
N LYS A 30 9.65 7.16 17.15
CA LYS A 30 8.83 6.76 18.32
C LYS A 30 7.33 6.70 18.04
N VAL A 31 6.93 6.45 16.79
CA VAL A 31 5.51 6.19 16.47
C VAL A 31 5.10 4.86 17.11
N LYS A 32 4.09 4.89 17.98
CA LYS A 32 3.67 3.71 18.74
C LYS A 32 2.68 2.83 17.99
N ASN A 33 1.81 3.42 17.16
CA ASN A 33 0.69 2.71 16.55
C ASN A 33 0.90 2.54 15.04
N ILE A 34 1.69 1.54 14.66
CA ILE A 34 1.98 1.19 13.27
C ILE A 34 1.37 -0.18 12.97
N VAL A 35 0.49 -0.25 11.97
CA VAL A 35 -0.11 -1.48 11.47
C VAL A 35 0.50 -1.82 10.11
N VAL A 36 1.03 -3.03 9.99
CA VAL A 36 1.65 -3.54 8.75
C VAL A 36 0.93 -4.84 8.33
N PRO A 37 -0.10 -4.77 7.46
CA PRO A 37 -0.77 -5.96 6.96
C PRO A 37 0.18 -6.80 6.10
N ARG A 38 -0.03 -8.12 6.10
CA ARG A 38 0.75 -9.05 5.26
C ARG A 38 -0.10 -9.53 4.10
N SER A 39 0.48 -9.63 2.91
CA SER A 39 -0.24 -10.11 1.72
C SER A 39 -0.90 -11.48 1.93
N ARG A 40 -0.26 -12.37 2.71
CA ARG A 40 -0.79 -13.72 3.02
C ARG A 40 -2.15 -13.75 3.75
N ASN A 41 -2.51 -12.67 4.46
CA ASN A 41 -3.73 -12.62 5.28
C ASN A 41 -4.61 -11.39 4.98
N CYS A 42 -4.20 -10.58 3.99
CA CYS A 42 -4.86 -9.34 3.62
C CYS A 42 -4.52 -9.03 2.16
N ASP A 43 -5.31 -9.59 1.24
CA ASP A 43 -5.23 -9.29 -0.18
C ASP A 43 -5.94 -7.97 -0.46
N LEU A 44 -5.18 -6.94 -0.87
CA LEU A 44 -5.71 -5.60 -1.12
C LEU A 44 -6.48 -5.49 -2.45
N ARG A 45 -6.51 -6.56 -3.24
CA ARG A 45 -7.40 -6.65 -4.42
C ARG A 45 -8.86 -6.90 -4.01
N GLU A 46 -9.08 -7.33 -2.77
CA GLU A 46 -10.41 -7.49 -2.20
C GLU A 46 -10.81 -6.25 -1.39
N ARG A 47 -11.85 -5.56 -1.83
CA ARG A 47 -12.33 -4.30 -1.21
C ARG A 47 -12.60 -4.42 0.28
N LYS A 48 -13.15 -5.56 0.74
CA LYS A 48 -13.43 -5.84 2.16
C LYS A 48 -12.17 -5.77 3.02
N ASN A 49 -11.01 -6.17 2.48
CA ASN A 49 -9.74 -6.14 3.20
C ASN A 49 -9.26 -4.70 3.35
N CYS A 50 -9.36 -3.89 2.29
CA CYS A 50 -9.09 -2.45 2.32
C CYS A 50 -9.96 -1.76 3.37
N ALA A 51 -11.28 -1.98 3.35
CA ALA A 51 -12.22 -1.43 4.34
C ALA A 51 -11.81 -1.77 5.78
N ARG A 52 -11.46 -3.03 6.04
CA ARG A 52 -11.05 -3.50 7.37
C ARG A 52 -9.78 -2.81 7.87
N ILE A 53 -8.78 -2.61 7.01
CA ILE A 53 -7.47 -2.08 7.46
C ILE A 53 -7.43 -0.56 7.54
N THR A 54 -8.26 0.16 6.76
CA THR A 54 -8.35 1.62 6.82
C THR A 54 -9.18 2.13 8.00
N GLN A 55 -10.03 1.28 8.59
CA GLN A 55 -10.79 1.63 9.78
C GLN A 55 -9.91 2.14 10.92
N ASN A 56 -10.31 3.28 11.50
CA ASN A 56 -9.66 3.89 12.66
C ASN A 56 -8.15 4.12 12.44
N LYS A 57 -7.82 4.71 11.28
CA LYS A 57 -6.47 5.13 10.90
C LYS A 57 -6.46 6.63 10.63
N ASP A 58 -5.40 7.30 11.08
CA ASP A 58 -5.19 8.71 10.82
C ASP A 58 -4.38 8.91 9.55
N ILE A 59 -3.43 8.01 9.30
CA ILE A 59 -2.49 8.08 8.19
C ILE A 59 -2.40 6.72 7.50
N VAL A 60 -2.47 6.72 6.17
CA VAL A 60 -2.23 5.55 5.33
C VAL A 60 -1.03 5.82 4.43
N ILE A 61 -0.02 4.97 4.49
CA ILE A 61 1.12 4.96 3.58
C ILE A 61 1.00 3.69 2.73
N HIS A 62 0.63 3.86 1.46
CA HIS A 62 0.42 2.75 0.54
C HIS A 62 1.70 2.45 -0.22
N LEU A 63 2.41 1.38 0.16
CA LEU A 63 3.62 0.89 -0.53
C LEU A 63 3.45 -0.56 -1.01
N ALA A 64 2.21 -1.06 -1.04
CA ALA A 64 1.95 -2.41 -1.50
C ALA A 64 1.91 -2.39 -3.03
N GLY A 65 2.76 -3.20 -3.65
CA GLY A 65 2.77 -3.36 -5.09
C GLY A 65 3.21 -4.77 -5.45
N LYS A 66 2.57 -5.33 -6.47
CA LYS A 66 3.03 -6.51 -7.17
C LYS A 66 4.10 -6.04 -8.15
N VAL A 67 5.34 -6.23 -7.75
CA VAL A 67 6.52 -5.88 -8.52
C VAL A 67 7.33 -7.12 -8.83
N GLY A 68 8.03 -7.13 -9.95
CA GLY A 68 8.97 -8.18 -10.31
C GLY A 68 10.08 -7.61 -11.18
N GLY A 69 11.09 -8.44 -11.46
CA GLY A 69 12.13 -8.07 -12.40
C GLY A 69 11.57 -7.80 -13.81
N ILE A 70 12.41 -7.19 -14.66
CA ILE A 70 12.05 -6.83 -16.05
C ILE A 70 11.41 -8.01 -16.80
N GLY A 71 11.90 -9.24 -16.58
CA GLY A 71 11.34 -10.44 -17.20
C GLY A 71 9.90 -10.78 -16.76
N LEU A 72 9.52 -10.55 -15.49
CA LEU A 72 8.13 -10.75 -15.07
C LEU A 72 7.24 -9.67 -15.68
N ASN A 73 7.72 -8.43 -15.69
CA ASN A 73 6.99 -7.31 -16.28
C ASN A 73 6.74 -7.51 -17.79
N GLN A 74 7.69 -8.09 -18.53
CA GLN A 74 7.50 -8.42 -19.94
C GLN A 74 6.51 -9.56 -20.16
N ARG A 75 6.43 -10.54 -19.24
CA ARG A 75 5.55 -11.71 -19.39
C ARG A 75 4.08 -11.42 -19.06
N ILE A 76 3.82 -10.64 -18.01
CA ILE A 76 2.45 -10.39 -17.51
C ILE A 76 2.19 -8.90 -17.20
N PRO A 77 2.50 -7.96 -18.11
CA PRO A 77 2.41 -6.52 -17.83
C PRO A 77 0.97 -6.08 -17.47
N GLY A 78 -0.02 -6.60 -18.19
CA GLY A 78 -1.43 -6.26 -17.94
C GLY A 78 -1.91 -6.72 -16.56
N GLU A 79 -1.50 -7.90 -16.11
CA GLU A 79 -1.83 -8.42 -14.78
C GLU A 79 -1.18 -7.58 -13.68
N LEU A 80 0.11 -7.23 -13.83
CA LEU A 80 0.80 -6.37 -12.87
C LEU A 80 0.15 -5.00 -12.79
N PHE A 81 -0.18 -4.39 -13.93
CA PHE A 81 -0.86 -3.10 -13.96
C PHE A 81 -2.23 -3.17 -13.29
N PHE A 82 -3.05 -4.16 -13.64
CA PHE A 82 -4.38 -4.34 -13.08
C PHE A 82 -4.34 -4.59 -11.57
N ASP A 83 -3.49 -5.51 -11.10
CA ASP A 83 -3.37 -5.82 -9.68
C ASP A 83 -2.97 -4.57 -8.88
N ASN A 84 -1.97 -3.81 -9.35
CA ASN A 84 -1.53 -2.59 -8.66
C ASN A 84 -2.62 -1.50 -8.67
N LEU A 85 -3.24 -1.26 -9.82
CA LEU A 85 -4.33 -0.29 -9.95
C LEU A 85 -5.51 -0.62 -9.01
N ILE A 86 -5.93 -1.88 -8.96
CA ILE A 86 -7.03 -2.30 -8.10
C ILE A 86 -6.68 -2.17 -6.62
N MET A 87 -5.46 -2.56 -6.22
CA MET A 87 -5.02 -2.39 -4.83
C MET A 87 -5.03 -0.91 -4.41
N GLY A 88 -4.44 -0.04 -5.24
CA GLY A 88 -4.34 1.39 -4.95
C GLY A 88 -5.69 2.10 -4.91
N THR A 89 -6.52 1.88 -5.94
CA THR A 89 -7.84 2.53 -6.05
C THR A 89 -8.79 2.11 -4.93
N GLN A 90 -8.85 0.81 -4.59
CA GLN A 90 -9.68 0.33 -3.49
C GLN A 90 -9.20 0.87 -2.14
N LEU A 91 -7.90 0.86 -1.88
CA LEU A 91 -7.37 1.36 -0.62
C LEU A 91 -7.61 2.88 -0.48
N MET A 92 -7.47 3.63 -1.56
CA MET A 92 -7.73 5.06 -1.59
C MET A 92 -9.21 5.37 -1.30
N GLU A 93 -10.14 4.65 -1.93
CA GLU A 93 -11.57 4.85 -1.70
C GLU A 93 -11.96 4.47 -0.26
N GLU A 94 -11.48 3.34 0.24
CA GLU A 94 -11.77 2.91 1.61
C GLU A 94 -11.10 3.80 2.67
N ALA A 95 -9.97 4.44 2.35
CA ALA A 95 -9.38 5.47 3.21
C ALA A 95 -10.25 6.74 3.23
N ARG A 96 -10.79 7.15 2.08
CA ARG A 96 -11.73 8.29 1.98
C ARG A 96 -13.01 8.02 2.79
N LEU A 97 -13.60 6.83 2.64
CA LEU A 97 -14.80 6.42 3.39
C LEU A 97 -14.54 6.32 4.89
N ALA A 98 -13.35 5.83 5.28
CA ALA A 98 -12.93 5.77 6.68
C ALA A 98 -12.48 7.14 7.27
N ARG A 99 -12.51 8.22 6.47
CA ARG A 99 -12.08 9.57 6.86
C ARG A 99 -10.63 9.65 7.35
N VAL A 100 -9.74 8.90 6.70
CA VAL A 100 -8.29 9.01 6.92
C VAL A 100 -7.83 10.44 6.61
N GLN A 101 -7.03 11.04 7.49
CA GLN A 101 -6.62 12.44 7.36
C GLN A 101 -5.56 12.63 6.29
N ASN A 102 -4.62 11.69 6.17
CA ASN A 102 -3.53 11.75 5.20
C ASN A 102 -3.31 10.39 4.54
N LEU A 103 -3.29 10.38 3.20
CA LEU A 103 -2.95 9.20 2.42
C LEU A 103 -1.76 9.54 1.52
N LEU A 104 -0.70 8.74 1.61
CA LEU A 104 0.45 8.79 0.71
C LEU A 104 0.38 7.57 -0.22
N PRO A 105 -0.10 7.73 -1.46
CA PRO A 105 -0.13 6.64 -2.42
C PRO A 105 1.23 6.51 -3.10
N TRP A 106 1.69 5.28 -3.26
CA TRP A 106 2.79 4.94 -4.15
C TRP A 106 2.31 3.85 -5.10
N GLU A 107 2.52 4.07 -6.39
CA GLU A 107 2.21 3.12 -7.45
C GLU A 107 3.50 2.73 -8.16
N PRO A 108 3.82 1.44 -8.27
CA PRO A 108 4.95 1.00 -9.08
C PRO A 108 4.67 1.28 -10.57
N SER A 109 5.70 1.75 -11.28
CA SER A 109 5.61 1.85 -12.73
C SER A 109 5.60 0.45 -13.36
N VAL A 110 4.64 0.22 -14.25
CA VAL A 110 4.52 -1.00 -15.05
C VAL A 110 4.67 -0.60 -16.51
N VAL A 111 5.74 -1.09 -17.15
CA VAL A 111 5.91 -0.90 -18.60
C VAL A 111 5.09 -1.96 -19.30
N ILE A 112 4.08 -1.54 -20.06
CA ILE A 112 3.26 -2.41 -20.89
C ILE A 112 3.83 -2.39 -22.31
N PRO A 113 4.65 -3.38 -22.72
CA PRO A 113 5.03 -3.52 -24.12
C PRO A 113 3.78 -3.82 -24.93
N ASN A 114 3.68 -3.22 -26.13
CA ASN A 114 2.61 -3.37 -27.13
C ASN A 114 1.68 -4.57 -26.86
N PHE A 115 0.39 -4.32 -26.63
CA PHE A 115 -0.60 -5.38 -26.66
C PHE A 115 -0.53 -6.04 -28.06
N PRO A 116 -0.10 -7.31 -28.19
CA PRO A 116 -0.23 -7.99 -29.47
C PRO A 116 -1.71 -7.99 -29.83
N ARG A 117 -2.00 -7.51 -31.05
CA ARG A 117 -3.36 -7.52 -31.61
C ARG A 117 -3.86 -8.95 -31.80
#